data_AF-A0A6S7B2M1-F1
#
_entry.id   AF-A0A6S7B2M1-F1
#
_cell.length_a   1.000
_cell.length_b   1.000
_cell.length_c   1.000
_cell.angle_alpha   90.00
_cell.angle_beta   90.00
_cell.angle_gamma   90.00
#
_symmetry.space_group_name_H-M   'P 1'
#
loop_
_entity.id
_entity.type
_entity.pdbx_description
1 polymer ?
#
loop_
_entity_poly.entity_id
_entity_poly.type
_entity_poly.pdbx_seq_one_letter_code
_entity_poly.pdbx_strand_id
1 'polypeptide(L)'
;MWIVHHAPAQTRNPFMRVHYAFERGFARTRERYRVFLEARVARPGLFVTLFLLCCGASMLLMPFLGRDFFPAVDAGTIALHLRAKTGMRVEETAVVTDRVDTRIRQLIPAGELHSIIDNIGLPVSGINLSYSNTGTIGTSDADVLITLTPDHHPSAAYVRKLRRTLTDEFPGVQFAFLSDRIQSALSVSSFTATKMRRRACCALA
;
A
#
# COMPACT_ATOMS: atom_id res chain seq x y z
N MET A 1 71.64 24.47 3.90
CA MET A 1 70.51 25.40 3.90
C MET A 1 69.34 24.71 4.57
N TRP A 2 68.91 25.23 5.72
CA TRP A 2 68.14 24.53 6.75
C TRP A 2 66.66 24.34 6.38
N ILE A 3 66.18 23.09 6.27
CA ILE A 3 64.76 22.79 6.39
C ILE A 3 64.52 22.35 7.84
N VAL A 4 64.11 23.31 8.65
CA VAL A 4 63.68 23.10 10.04
C VAL A 4 62.37 22.30 10.01
N HIS A 5 62.43 21.00 10.34
CA HIS A 5 61.23 20.25 10.73
C HIS A 5 60.64 20.90 11.99
N HIS A 6 59.53 21.61 11.82
CA HIS A 6 58.78 22.15 12.95
C HIS A 6 58.11 20.97 13.66
N ALA A 7 58.77 20.43 14.68
CA ALA A 7 58.15 19.51 15.63
C ALA A 7 56.97 20.25 16.30
N PRO A 8 55.75 19.67 16.33
CA PRO A 8 54.60 20.36 16.89
C PRO A 8 54.83 20.61 18.39
N ALA A 9 54.82 21.88 18.78
CA ALA A 9 54.90 22.30 20.16
C ALA A 9 53.80 21.60 20.98
N GLN A 10 54.19 20.95 22.09
CA GLN A 10 53.24 20.36 23.02
C GLN A 10 52.43 21.47 23.70
N THR A 11 51.27 21.77 23.14
CA THR A 11 50.26 22.63 23.74
C THR A 11 49.41 21.82 24.71
N ARG A 12 49.29 22.32 25.94
CA ARG A 12 48.47 21.76 27.04
C ARG A 12 46.95 21.93 26.82
N ASN A 13 46.52 22.56 25.73
CA ASN A 13 45.11 22.86 25.49
C ASN A 13 44.39 21.67 24.79
N PRO A 14 43.36 21.07 25.39
CA PRO A 14 42.65 19.91 24.82
C PRO A 14 42.09 20.17 23.42
N PHE A 15 41.67 21.40 23.12
CA PHE A 15 41.17 21.77 21.78
C PHE A 15 42.23 21.67 20.68
N MET A 16 43.49 22.01 20.98
CA MET A 16 44.57 21.83 20.01
C MET A 16 44.92 20.35 19.79
N ARG A 17 44.82 19.49 20.81
CA ARG A 17 45.03 18.04 20.63
C ARG A 17 43.99 17.42 19.69
N VAL A 18 42.73 17.87 19.77
CA VAL A 18 41.66 17.47 18.85
C VAL A 18 41.94 17.98 17.43
N HIS A 19 42.37 19.24 17.27
CA HIS A 19 42.74 19.80 15.97
C HIS A 19 43.86 19.01 15.30
N TYR A 20 44.97 18.74 16.00
CA TYR A 20 46.08 17.95 15.44
C TYR A 20 45.72 16.48 15.22
N ALA A 21 44.75 15.91 15.96
CA ALA A 21 44.24 14.57 15.69
C ALA A 21 43.38 14.54 14.42
N PHE A 22 42.51 15.55 14.24
CA PHE A 22 41.71 15.75 13.04
C PHE A 22 42.61 15.96 11.81
N GLU A 23 43.63 16.79 11.92
CA GLU A 23 44.53 17.13 10.82
C GLU A 23 45.37 15.92 10.37
N ARG A 24 45.81 15.08 11.32
CA ARG A 24 46.45 13.79 11.02
C ARG A 24 45.47 12.78 10.41
N GLY A 25 44.22 12.76 10.87
CA GLY A 25 43.16 11.94 10.28
C GLY A 25 42.85 12.35 8.84
N PHE A 26 42.66 13.64 8.62
CA PHE A 26 42.36 14.25 7.33
C PHE A 26 43.51 14.03 6.34
N ALA A 27 44.76 14.25 6.75
CA ALA A 27 45.92 13.98 5.91
C ALA A 27 46.01 12.50 5.49
N ARG A 28 45.71 11.56 6.40
CA ARG A 28 45.66 10.12 6.08
C ARG A 28 44.51 9.76 5.13
N THR A 29 43.32 10.34 5.33
CA THR A 29 42.17 10.12 4.43
C THR A 29 42.45 10.68 3.04
N ARG A 30 43.05 11.88 2.96
CA ARG A 30 43.45 12.51 1.71
C ARG A 30 44.46 11.66 0.94
N GLU A 31 45.49 11.16 1.62
CA GLU A 31 46.52 10.35 0.96
C GLU A 31 45.99 9.00 0.50
N ARG A 32 45.12 8.36 1.30
CA ARG A 32 44.43 7.12 0.89
C ARG A 32 43.52 7.36 -0.32
N TYR A 33 42.79 8.47 -0.34
CA TYR A 33 41.94 8.84 -1.47
C TYR A 33 42.78 9.11 -2.73
N ARG A 34 43.90 9.81 -2.59
CA ARG A 34 44.84 10.07 -3.68
C ARG A 34 45.40 8.77 -4.27
N VAL A 35 45.91 7.86 -3.43
CA VAL A 35 46.44 6.56 -3.87
C VAL A 35 45.34 5.70 -4.50
N PHE A 36 44.11 5.74 -3.95
CA PHE A 36 42.97 5.03 -4.52
C PHE A 36 42.57 5.60 -5.89
N LEU A 37 42.58 6.92 -6.07
CA LEU A 37 42.34 7.54 -7.37
C LEU A 37 43.45 7.25 -8.36
N GLU A 38 44.72 7.41 -7.99
CA GLU A 38 45.86 7.12 -8.86
C GLU A 38 45.84 5.66 -9.33
N ALA A 39 45.52 4.71 -8.44
CA ALA A 39 45.38 3.29 -8.79
C ALA A 39 44.20 2.98 -9.72
N ARG A 40 43.09 3.74 -9.63
CA ARG A 40 41.91 3.57 -10.49
C ARG A 40 42.03 4.31 -11.82
N VAL A 41 42.70 5.46 -11.85
CA VAL A 41 43.01 6.25 -13.05
C VAL A 41 44.08 5.56 -13.90
N ALA A 42 45.05 4.87 -13.29
CA ALA A 42 46.07 4.09 -14.01
C ALA A 42 45.49 2.88 -14.75
N ARG A 43 44.27 2.43 -14.41
CA ARG A 43 43.56 1.31 -15.06
C ARG A 43 42.12 1.69 -15.40
N PRO A 44 41.90 2.59 -16.39
CA PRO A 44 40.58 3.10 -16.72
C PRO A 44 39.60 1.98 -17.12
N GLY A 45 40.10 0.91 -17.75
CA GLY A 45 39.29 -0.27 -18.11
C GLY A 45 38.59 -0.90 -16.91
N LEU A 46 39.32 -1.22 -15.82
CA LEU A 46 38.74 -1.83 -14.62
C LEU A 46 37.70 -0.93 -13.93
N PHE A 47 37.91 0.38 -13.95
CA PHE A 47 36.94 1.33 -13.39
C PHE A 47 35.65 1.36 -14.20
N VAL A 48 35.76 1.48 -15.53
CA VAL A 48 34.60 1.48 -16.43
C VAL A 48 33.83 0.17 -16.36
N THR A 49 34.52 -0.98 -16.34
CA THR A 49 33.84 -2.29 -16.22
C THR A 49 33.10 -2.42 -14.90
N LEU A 50 33.69 -2.02 -13.78
CA LEU A 50 33.04 -2.06 -12.46
C LEU A 50 31.83 -1.12 -12.40
N PHE A 51 31.97 0.10 -12.95
CA PHE A 51 30.88 1.07 -13.02
C PHE A 51 29.70 0.54 -13.84
N LEU A 52 29.98 0.03 -15.05
CA LEU A 52 28.96 -0.58 -15.90
C LEU A 52 28.32 -1.82 -15.25
N LEU A 53 29.09 -2.63 -14.53
CA LEU A 53 28.57 -3.78 -13.80
C LEU A 53 27.65 -3.35 -12.65
N CYS A 54 27.99 -2.28 -11.93
CA CYS A 54 27.13 -1.70 -10.89
C CYS A 54 25.84 -1.13 -11.48
N CYS A 55 25.93 -0.41 -12.60
CA CYS A 55 24.76 0.10 -13.32
C CYS A 55 23.87 -1.05 -13.83
N GLY A 56 24.47 -2.08 -14.43
CA GLY A 56 23.77 -3.28 -14.89
C GLY A 56 23.10 -4.03 -13.75
N ALA A 57 23.79 -4.21 -12.62
CA ALA A 57 23.20 -4.80 -11.41
C ALA A 57 22.01 -3.96 -10.88
N SER A 58 22.12 -2.63 -10.90
CA SER A 58 21.02 -1.73 -10.52
C SER A 58 19.81 -1.87 -11.46
N MET A 59 20.04 -2.02 -12.77
CA MET A 59 18.96 -2.25 -13.73
C MET A 59 18.35 -3.66 -13.58
N LEU A 60 19.15 -4.66 -13.19
CA LEU A 60 18.68 -6.02 -12.93
C LEU A 60 17.79 -6.10 -11.68
N LEU A 61 17.93 -5.17 -10.74
CA LEU A 61 17.03 -5.05 -9.58
C LEU A 61 15.67 -4.41 -9.95
N MET A 62 15.56 -3.72 -11.08
CA MET A 62 14.33 -3.06 -11.52
C MET A 62 13.13 -4.01 -11.69
N PRO A 63 13.24 -5.22 -12.32
CA PRO A 63 12.12 -6.16 -12.39
C PRO A 63 11.73 -6.77 -11.03
N PHE A 64 12.61 -6.71 -10.03
CA PHE A 64 12.31 -7.22 -8.69
C PHE A 64 11.64 -6.17 -7.78
N LEU A 65 11.60 -4.91 -8.20
CA LEU A 65 10.80 -3.88 -7.53
C LEU A 65 9.32 -4.09 -7.90
N GLY A 66 8.62 -4.87 -7.07
CA GLY A 66 7.17 -4.93 -7.10
C GLY A 66 6.59 -3.52 -6.93
N ARG A 67 5.89 -3.03 -7.95
CA ARG A 67 5.16 -1.76 -7.83
C ARG A 67 3.86 -2.01 -7.07
N ASP A 68 3.93 -2.02 -5.76
CA ASP A 68 2.74 -1.90 -4.94
C ASP A 68 2.28 -0.43 -5.00
N PHE A 69 1.32 -0.14 -5.89
CA PHE A 69 0.78 1.21 -6.05
C PHE A 69 0.07 1.70 -4.78
N PHE A 70 -0.45 0.77 -3.96
CA PHE A 70 -1.12 1.07 -2.70
C PHE A 70 -0.88 -0.07 -1.70
N PRO A 71 -0.50 0.24 -0.44
CA PRO A 71 -0.48 -0.76 0.62
C PRO A 71 -1.89 -1.35 0.78
N ALA A 72 -1.99 -2.64 1.11
CA ALA A 72 -3.26 -3.28 1.42
C ALA A 72 -3.79 -2.72 2.74
N VAL A 73 -4.49 -1.58 2.67
CA VAL A 73 -5.16 -0.97 3.82
C VAL A 73 -6.54 -1.58 3.92
N ASP A 74 -6.86 -2.11 5.08
CA ASP A 74 -8.18 -2.62 5.40
C ASP A 74 -9.13 -1.44 5.66
N ALA A 75 -10.09 -1.20 4.76
CA ALA A 75 -11.09 -0.14 4.92
C ALA A 75 -12.31 -0.58 5.76
N GLY A 76 -12.33 -1.83 6.24
CA GLY A 76 -13.49 -2.39 6.94
C GLY A 76 -14.73 -2.52 6.07
N THR A 77 -14.57 -2.53 4.75
CA THR A 77 -15.64 -2.74 3.80
C THR A 77 -15.27 -3.83 2.80
N ILE A 78 -16.24 -4.64 2.43
CA ILE A 78 -16.08 -5.71 1.44
C ILE A 78 -17.17 -5.51 0.38
N ALA A 79 -16.73 -5.21 -0.83
CA ALA A 79 -17.61 -5.11 -1.99
C ALA A 79 -17.67 -6.47 -2.73
N LEU A 80 -18.85 -7.06 -2.78
CA LEU A 80 -19.14 -8.31 -3.46
C LEU A 80 -20.13 -8.05 -4.59
N HIS A 81 -19.70 -8.29 -5.82
CA HIS A 81 -20.59 -8.39 -6.95
C HIS A 81 -21.00 -9.85 -7.15
N LEU A 82 -22.29 -10.09 -7.29
CA LEU A 82 -22.83 -11.41 -7.63
C LEU A 82 -23.61 -11.33 -8.95
N ARG A 83 -23.36 -12.30 -9.82
CA ARG A 83 -24.05 -12.46 -11.10
C ARG A 83 -24.76 -13.80 -11.09
N ALA A 84 -26.07 -13.73 -10.99
CA ALA A 84 -26.94 -14.90 -11.04
C ALA A 84 -27.16 -15.32 -12.50
N LYS A 85 -27.90 -16.42 -12.71
CA LYS A 85 -28.23 -16.92 -14.06
C LYS A 85 -28.86 -15.82 -14.91
N THR A 86 -28.38 -15.69 -16.15
CA THR A 86 -28.86 -14.70 -17.12
C THR A 86 -30.36 -14.85 -17.37
N GLY A 87 -31.09 -13.73 -17.35
CA GLY A 87 -32.53 -13.69 -17.61
C GLY A 87 -33.41 -13.95 -16.38
N MET A 88 -32.83 -14.04 -15.17
CA MET A 88 -33.63 -14.05 -13.95
C MET A 88 -34.39 -12.73 -13.75
N ARG A 89 -35.62 -12.87 -13.25
CA ARG A 89 -36.39 -11.73 -12.78
C ARG A 89 -35.77 -11.18 -11.50
N VAL A 90 -35.98 -9.89 -11.24
CA VAL A 90 -35.37 -9.19 -10.08
C VAL A 90 -35.78 -9.83 -8.76
N GLU A 91 -37.00 -10.36 -8.67
CA GLU A 91 -37.55 -11.03 -7.49
C GLU A 91 -36.83 -12.37 -7.23
N GLU A 92 -36.52 -13.12 -8.28
CA GLU A 92 -35.78 -14.39 -8.17
C GLU A 92 -34.32 -14.12 -7.78
N THR A 93 -33.71 -13.09 -8.36
CA THR A 93 -32.38 -12.62 -7.95
C THR A 93 -32.39 -12.21 -6.48
N ALA A 94 -33.42 -11.51 -6.01
CA ALA A 94 -33.54 -11.10 -4.61
C ALA A 94 -33.58 -12.30 -3.65
N VAL A 95 -34.30 -13.37 -4.00
CA VAL A 95 -34.32 -14.61 -3.20
C VAL A 95 -32.94 -15.26 -3.14
N VAL A 96 -32.19 -15.26 -4.24
CA VAL A 96 -30.81 -15.81 -4.25
C VAL A 96 -29.88 -14.94 -3.41
N THR A 97 -29.96 -13.62 -3.56
CA THR A 97 -29.14 -12.67 -2.79
C THR A 97 -29.43 -12.76 -1.29
N ASP A 98 -30.69 -12.88 -0.88
CA ASP A 98 -31.08 -13.04 0.53
C ASP A 98 -30.52 -14.32 1.17
N ARG A 99 -30.47 -15.42 0.41
CA ARG A 99 -29.79 -16.66 0.84
C ARG A 99 -28.29 -16.46 1.01
N VAL A 100 -27.67 -15.66 0.14
CA VAL A 100 -26.24 -15.31 0.23
C VAL A 100 -26.00 -14.40 1.45
N ASP A 101 -26.83 -13.38 1.69
CA ASP A 101 -26.78 -12.51 2.87
C ASP A 101 -26.86 -13.32 4.17
N THR A 102 -27.86 -14.20 4.26
CA THR A 102 -28.02 -15.12 5.39
C THR A 102 -26.76 -15.95 5.62
N ARG A 103 -26.14 -16.44 4.55
CA ARG A 103 -24.91 -17.22 4.66
C ARG A 103 -23.71 -16.38 5.09
N ILE A 104 -23.59 -15.15 4.60
CA ILE A 104 -22.56 -14.19 5.02
C ILE A 104 -22.67 -13.92 6.52
N ARG A 105 -23.89 -13.70 7.04
CA ARG A 105 -24.15 -13.51 8.48
C ARG A 105 -23.76 -14.70 9.35
N GLN A 106 -23.78 -15.91 8.80
CA GLN A 106 -23.31 -17.11 9.51
C GLN A 106 -21.77 -17.25 9.48
N LEU A 107 -21.13 -16.72 8.44
CA LEU A 107 -19.68 -16.85 8.25
C LEU A 107 -18.88 -15.78 8.98
N ILE A 108 -19.47 -14.60 9.17
CA ILE A 108 -18.90 -13.45 9.88
C ILE A 108 -19.56 -13.36 11.27
N PRO A 109 -18.78 -13.25 12.36
CA PRO A 109 -19.34 -13.08 13.71
C PRO A 109 -20.24 -11.86 13.80
N ALA A 110 -21.37 -11.97 14.51
CA ALA A 110 -22.33 -10.87 14.66
C ALA A 110 -21.73 -9.62 15.35
N GLY A 111 -20.66 -9.78 16.12
CA GLY A 111 -19.93 -8.65 16.74
C GLY A 111 -19.05 -7.87 15.77
N GLU A 112 -18.71 -8.44 14.61
CA GLU A 112 -17.83 -7.82 13.62
C GLU A 112 -18.56 -7.29 12.38
N LEU A 113 -19.83 -7.71 12.20
CA LEU A 113 -20.68 -7.28 11.10
C LEU A 113 -21.47 -6.02 11.49
N HIS A 114 -21.23 -4.90 10.81
CA HIS A 114 -21.96 -3.66 11.05
C HIS A 114 -23.24 -3.56 10.22
N SER A 115 -23.13 -3.71 8.89
CA SER A 115 -24.27 -3.65 7.98
C SER A 115 -23.99 -4.39 6.68
N ILE A 116 -25.07 -4.81 6.00
CA ILE A 116 -25.02 -5.37 4.65
C ILE A 116 -26.05 -4.58 3.83
N ILE A 117 -25.63 -4.12 2.65
CA ILE A 117 -26.48 -3.36 1.72
C ILE A 117 -26.48 -4.10 0.38
N ASP A 118 -27.67 -4.52 -0.06
CA ASP A 118 -27.87 -5.26 -1.30
C ASP A 118 -28.55 -4.37 -2.34
N ASN A 119 -27.87 -4.11 -3.45
CA ASN A 119 -28.43 -3.40 -4.60
C ASN A 119 -28.65 -4.41 -5.72
N ILE A 120 -29.91 -4.74 -6.01
CA ILE A 120 -30.26 -5.80 -6.98
C ILE A 120 -30.73 -5.16 -8.29
N GLY A 121 -30.20 -5.66 -9.39
CA GLY A 121 -30.51 -5.20 -10.74
C GLY A 121 -29.83 -3.88 -11.11
N LEU A 122 -30.43 -3.14 -12.03
CA LEU A 122 -29.84 -1.91 -12.53
C LEU A 122 -30.03 -0.76 -11.53
N PRO A 123 -28.98 0.04 -11.26
CA PRO A 123 -29.11 1.21 -10.43
C PRO A 123 -30.10 2.20 -11.05
N VAL A 124 -30.91 2.83 -10.18
CA VAL A 124 -32.03 3.71 -10.56
C VAL A 124 -31.60 4.91 -11.41
N SER A 125 -30.33 5.33 -11.33
CA SER A 125 -29.79 6.44 -12.14
C SER A 125 -28.66 5.98 -13.06
N GLY A 126 -28.70 6.41 -14.33
CA GLY A 126 -27.64 6.14 -15.30
C GLY A 126 -26.27 6.71 -14.88
N ILE A 127 -26.26 7.70 -13.99
CA ILE A 127 -25.04 8.23 -13.37
C ILE A 127 -24.40 7.16 -12.48
N ASN A 128 -25.15 6.50 -11.60
CA ASN A 128 -24.63 5.41 -10.77
C ASN A 128 -24.11 4.24 -11.62
N LEU A 129 -24.75 3.94 -12.76
CA LEU A 129 -24.24 2.93 -13.68
C LEU A 129 -22.89 3.33 -14.29
N SER A 130 -22.71 4.59 -14.64
CA SER A 130 -21.49 5.12 -15.28
C SER A 130 -20.29 5.16 -14.31
N TYR A 131 -20.56 5.34 -13.01
CA TYR A 131 -19.56 5.35 -11.94
C TYR A 131 -19.39 3.99 -11.24
N SER A 132 -20.19 2.98 -11.60
CA SER A 132 -20.08 1.66 -10.98
C SER A 132 -18.96 0.84 -11.63
N ASN A 133 -18.12 0.23 -10.78
CA ASN A 133 -17.04 -0.64 -11.21
C ASN A 133 -17.45 -2.13 -11.32
N THR A 134 -18.71 -2.45 -11.01
CA THR A 134 -19.21 -3.83 -10.93
C THR A 134 -19.70 -4.37 -12.26
N GLY A 135 -19.89 -3.51 -13.27
CA GLY A 135 -20.25 -3.93 -14.62
C GLY A 135 -21.60 -4.64 -14.68
N THR A 136 -22.58 -4.16 -13.92
CA THR A 136 -23.96 -4.65 -13.86
C THR A 136 -24.64 -4.48 -15.22
N ILE A 137 -25.07 -5.58 -15.84
CA ILE A 137 -25.62 -5.62 -17.20
C ILE A 137 -27.15 -5.75 -17.18
N GLY A 138 -27.73 -6.31 -16.12
CA GLY A 138 -29.18 -6.53 -16.04
C GLY A 138 -29.70 -6.91 -14.66
N THR A 139 -30.97 -7.34 -14.61
CA THR A 139 -31.70 -7.70 -13.39
C THR A 139 -31.20 -8.96 -12.68
N SER A 140 -30.33 -9.74 -13.34
CA SER A 140 -29.68 -10.93 -12.78
C SER A 140 -28.44 -10.62 -11.96
N ASP A 141 -27.99 -9.36 -11.95
CA ASP A 141 -26.78 -8.93 -11.24
C ASP A 141 -27.17 -8.22 -9.93
N ALA A 142 -26.34 -8.35 -8.89
CA ALA A 142 -26.51 -7.62 -7.64
C ALA A 142 -25.16 -7.24 -7.02
N ASP A 143 -25.14 -6.08 -6.36
CA ASP A 143 -24.00 -5.53 -5.64
C ASP A 143 -24.28 -5.54 -4.14
N VAL A 144 -23.51 -6.35 -3.41
CA VAL A 144 -23.58 -6.54 -1.98
C VAL A 144 -22.41 -5.83 -1.32
N LEU A 145 -22.69 -4.81 -0.53
CA LEU A 145 -21.71 -4.06 0.23
C LEU A 145 -21.80 -4.44 1.71
N ILE A 146 -20.74 -5.07 2.21
CA ILE A 146 -20.60 -5.50 3.60
C ILE A 146 -19.74 -4.49 4.33
N THR A 147 -20.24 -3.92 5.42
CA THR A 147 -19.48 -3.05 6.31
C THR A 147 -19.20 -3.77 7.62
N LEU A 148 -17.94 -3.75 8.03
CA LEU A 148 -17.44 -4.37 9.26
C LEU A 148 -17.25 -3.30 10.34
N THR A 149 -17.24 -3.74 11.60
CA THR A 149 -16.98 -2.85 12.74
C THR A 149 -15.49 -2.48 12.85
N PRO A 150 -15.12 -1.38 13.52
CA PRO A 150 -13.72 -0.98 13.68
C PRO A 150 -12.79 -2.02 14.33
N ASP A 151 -13.35 -2.93 15.14
CA ASP A 151 -12.61 -3.99 15.86
C ASP A 151 -12.74 -5.36 15.16
N HIS A 152 -12.67 -5.36 13.82
CA HIS A 152 -12.80 -6.57 13.02
C HIS A 152 -11.47 -7.31 12.83
N HIS A 153 -11.54 -8.60 12.54
CA HIS A 153 -10.41 -9.32 11.97
C HIS A 153 -10.06 -8.80 10.56
N PRO A 154 -8.83 -9.05 10.06
CA PRO A 154 -8.42 -8.56 8.75
C PRO A 154 -9.40 -8.97 7.64
N SER A 155 -9.97 -8.00 6.92
CA SER A 155 -10.97 -8.20 5.85
C SER A 155 -10.48 -9.16 4.77
N ALA A 156 -9.17 -9.20 4.51
CA ALA A 156 -8.57 -10.14 3.57
C ALA A 156 -8.82 -11.61 3.93
N ALA A 157 -8.91 -11.95 5.23
CA ALA A 157 -9.25 -13.31 5.66
C ALA A 157 -10.71 -13.63 5.37
N TYR A 158 -11.63 -12.69 5.63
CA TYR A 158 -13.04 -12.83 5.30
C TYR A 158 -13.27 -12.97 3.80
N VAL A 159 -12.63 -12.13 2.97
CA VAL A 159 -12.72 -12.24 1.50
C VAL A 159 -12.29 -13.62 1.01
N ARG A 160 -11.19 -14.18 1.54
CA ARG A 160 -10.76 -15.54 1.17
C ARG A 160 -11.76 -16.62 1.58
N LYS A 161 -12.32 -16.51 2.79
CA LYS A 161 -13.31 -17.46 3.33
C LYS A 161 -14.62 -17.40 2.55
N LEU A 162 -15.15 -16.20 2.31
CA LEU A 162 -16.36 -15.96 1.53
C LEU A 162 -16.20 -16.44 0.10
N ARG A 163 -15.06 -16.14 -0.55
CA ARG A 163 -14.81 -16.58 -1.93
C ARG A 163 -14.87 -18.10 -2.08
N ARG A 164 -14.27 -18.86 -1.15
CA ARG A 164 -14.32 -20.33 -1.21
C ARG A 164 -15.73 -20.83 -0.93
N THR A 165 -16.29 -20.42 0.20
CA THR A 165 -17.56 -20.96 0.71
C THR A 165 -18.74 -20.63 -0.20
N LEU A 166 -18.85 -19.38 -0.68
CA LEU A 166 -19.97 -18.97 -1.53
C LEU A 166 -19.90 -19.61 -2.92
N THR A 167 -18.70 -19.75 -3.50
CA THR A 167 -18.54 -20.44 -4.79
C THR A 167 -18.85 -21.93 -4.69
N ASP A 168 -18.53 -22.57 -3.56
CA ASP A 168 -18.82 -24.00 -3.34
C ASP A 168 -20.33 -24.25 -3.08
N GLU A 169 -20.98 -23.38 -2.30
CA GLU A 169 -22.38 -23.56 -1.89
C GLU A 169 -23.41 -23.11 -2.93
N PHE A 170 -23.05 -22.20 -3.84
CA PHE A 170 -23.96 -21.64 -4.86
C PHE A 170 -23.44 -21.90 -6.28
N PRO A 171 -23.44 -23.18 -6.75
CA PRO A 171 -23.06 -23.49 -8.12
C PRO A 171 -24.07 -22.86 -9.10
N GLY A 172 -23.58 -21.97 -9.96
CA GLY A 172 -24.40 -21.23 -10.93
C GLY A 172 -24.55 -19.73 -10.66
N VAL A 173 -23.98 -19.24 -9.55
CA VAL A 173 -23.80 -17.80 -9.29
C VAL A 173 -22.31 -17.47 -9.39
N GLN A 174 -21.97 -16.42 -10.12
CA GLN A 174 -20.60 -15.93 -10.22
C GLN A 174 -20.37 -14.86 -9.16
N PHE A 175 -19.30 -14.98 -8.38
CA PHE A 175 -18.95 -14.02 -7.34
C PHE A 175 -17.65 -13.30 -7.72
N ALA A 176 -17.70 -11.98 -7.77
CA ALA A 176 -16.54 -11.12 -7.97
C ALA A 176 -16.36 -10.21 -6.75
N PHE A 177 -15.24 -10.37 -6.06
CA PHE A 177 -14.88 -9.49 -4.95
C PHE A 177 -14.11 -8.30 -5.51
N LEU A 178 -14.72 -7.12 -5.44
CA LEU A 178 -14.06 -5.91 -5.86
C LEU A 178 -13.06 -5.49 -4.79
N SER A 179 -11.88 -5.08 -5.25
CA SER A 179 -10.91 -4.45 -4.37
C SER A 179 -11.41 -3.03 -4.08
N ASP A 180 -11.66 -2.74 -2.82
CA ASP A 180 -11.95 -1.42 -2.24
C ASP A 180 -10.83 -0.37 -2.44
N ARG A 181 -9.74 -0.74 -3.12
CA ARG A 181 -8.54 0.09 -3.37
C ARG A 181 -8.83 1.44 -4.01
N ILE A 182 -9.93 1.62 -4.74
CA ILE A 182 -10.29 2.92 -5.33
C ILE A 182 -11.01 3.82 -4.31
N GLN A 183 -11.82 3.25 -3.41
CA GLN A 183 -12.56 4.02 -2.40
C GLN A 183 -11.70 4.41 -1.19
N SER A 184 -10.76 3.57 -0.78
CA SER A 184 -9.83 3.88 0.31
C SER A 184 -8.92 5.07 -0.03
N ALA A 185 -8.47 5.19 -1.29
CA ALA A 185 -7.70 6.36 -1.76
C ALA A 185 -8.46 7.69 -1.62
N LEU A 186 -9.80 7.67 -1.74
CA LEU A 186 -10.65 8.85 -1.57
C LEU A 186 -11.01 9.13 -0.10
N SER A 187 -11.12 8.09 0.74
CA SER A 187 -11.45 8.24 2.17
C SER A 187 -10.32 8.83 3.01
N VAL A 188 -9.04 8.56 2.65
CA VAL A 188 -7.87 9.14 3.33
C VAL A 188 -7.91 10.68 3.32
N SER A 189 -8.52 11.29 2.31
CA SER A 189 -8.71 12.75 2.21
C SER A 189 -9.74 13.32 3.21
N SER A 190 -10.74 12.51 3.61
CA SER A 190 -11.83 12.96 4.51
C SER A 190 -11.52 12.77 5.99
N PHE A 191 -10.63 11.83 6.35
CA PHE A 191 -10.27 11.60 7.75
C PHE A 191 -9.41 12.73 8.35
N THR A 192 -8.61 13.42 7.52
CA THR A 192 -7.81 14.57 7.94
C THR A 192 -8.67 15.82 8.20
N ALA A 193 -9.80 15.97 7.49
CA ALA A 193 -10.69 17.12 7.64
C ALA A 193 -11.53 17.08 8.95
N THR A 194 -11.93 15.88 9.40
CA THR A 194 -12.77 15.75 10.61
C THR A 194 -11.98 15.97 11.91
N LYS A 195 -10.69 15.63 11.94
CA LYS A 195 -9.84 15.84 13.13
C LYS A 195 -9.45 17.30 13.36
N MET A 196 -9.47 18.13 12.32
CA MET A 196 -9.13 19.56 12.43
C MET A 196 -10.30 20.42 12.91
N ARG A 197 -11.55 20.04 12.63
CA ARG A 197 -12.73 20.82 13.02
C ARG A 197 -13.07 20.76 14.51
N ARG A 198 -12.66 19.71 15.24
CA ARG A 198 -12.84 19.62 16.69
C ARG A 198 -11.87 20.47 17.52
N ARG A 199 -10.73 20.90 16.96
CA ARG A 199 -9.77 21.77 17.70
C ARG A 199 -10.08 23.27 17.60
N ALA A 200 -10.81 23.70 16.58
CA ALA A 200 -11.17 25.11 16.43
C ALA A 200 -12.31 25.56 17.37
N CYS A 201 -13.12 24.63 17.89
CA CYS A 201 -14.28 25.00 18.72
C CYS A 201 -13.95 25.13 20.23
N CYS A 202 -12.79 24.68 20.69
CA CYS A 202 -12.35 24.86 22.09
C CYS A 202 -11.46 26.10 22.32
N ALA A 203 -11.23 26.94 21.30
CA ALA A 203 -10.42 28.15 21.41
C ALA A 203 -11.25 29.46 21.41
N LEU A 204 -12.58 29.36 21.37
CA LEU A 204 -13.51 30.47 21.60
C LEU A 204 -14.53 30.06 22.66
N ALA A 205 -14.09 30.03 23.91
CA ALA A 205 -14.91 30.16 25.11
C ALA A 205 -14.03 30.75 26.21
#